data_AF-A0A1Z9PQ66-F1
#
_entry.id   AF-A0A1Z9PQ66-F1
#
_cell.length_a   1.000
_cell.length_b   1.000
_cell.length_c   1.000
_cell.angle_alpha   90.00
_cell.angle_beta   90.00
_cell.angle_gamma   90.00
#
_symmetry.space_group_name_H-M   'P 1'
#
loop_
_entity.id
_entity.type
_entity.pdbx_description
1 polymer ?
#
loop_
_entity_poly.entity_id
_entity_poly.type
_entity_poly.pdbx_seq_one_letter_code
_entity_poly.pdbx_strand_id
1 'polypeptide(L)'
;MAITISDTEPRVQYTATSGQTSFSVPFEFFTTADIKVYNGTTLLSYNAAPSSASQYSVTGAGVSGGGSITLGGGATLNDVVTIYRDLAVARSTDFPTSGAFQIDSLNTELDKVIAMIQQVERDLKFSPRAAATTANTFNLTFPNLVANKFLTVNPGGTALEFTQDVTNVNTVAGIASNIVSVSNIAANVTTVAGVSAAVTTVANNIGSVNTVAADITKVIAVANDLAEAVSEVETVADDLNETTSEIEVVAGAITNVNNVGNSIGNVNSVAGKLTEITALSASAVITDMGLLGTSAVVTDMDILATSANVTAMGHLGTSANVTAMGHLGTSANVTNMANLGTSTNVSNMATLAGITNLANLANAHAAVSNVNTNLAAVQNFADVYRIASSAPSSSLNVGDLYFDTTANELKVYKSSGWAAAGSTVNGTASRYIYNITGTPTTLSGASGTGYAEASSKVLAYDSGFIDIFLNGVKQILGTDVTATSGNSVVFASALASGDVVDIVGYGTFELANISINDLTDTPSSIGTAGHALVVNNSGNALTYQKASSPEVYGFHTNSDGQLIVTTTNEGADNLSESDFAGFDDVIFGASGMTFSISNTILVCTI
;
A
#
# COMPACT_ATOMS: atom_id res chain seq x y z
N MET A 1 44.81 -50.56 15.19
CA MET A 1 43.36 -50.78 14.93
C MET A 1 42.89 -49.59 14.12
N ALA A 2 42.50 -49.78 12.86
CA ALA A 2 42.04 -48.68 12.00
C ALA A 2 40.50 -48.70 11.98
N ILE A 3 39.88 -47.73 12.66
CA ILE A 3 38.45 -47.47 12.57
C ILE A 3 38.26 -46.38 11.52
N THR A 4 37.27 -46.49 10.64
CA THR A 4 37.00 -45.43 9.66
C THR A 4 35.89 -44.55 10.19
N ILE A 5 36.17 -43.28 10.46
CA ILE A 5 35.14 -42.32 10.90
C ILE A 5 34.34 -41.87 9.69
N SER A 6 33.09 -42.32 9.61
CA SER A 6 32.17 -41.99 8.52
C SER A 6 31.56 -40.60 8.72
N ASP A 7 31.16 -39.91 7.64
CA ASP A 7 30.45 -38.61 7.72
C ASP A 7 28.99 -38.79 8.15
N THR A 8 28.80 -39.20 9.41
CA THR A 8 27.51 -39.42 10.05
C THR A 8 27.45 -38.59 11.32
N GLU A 9 26.35 -37.86 11.52
CA GLU A 9 26.13 -37.12 12.77
C GLU A 9 26.23 -38.07 13.98
N PRO A 10 27.08 -37.80 14.98
CA PRO A 10 27.34 -38.72 16.08
C PRO A 10 26.22 -38.71 17.14
N ARG A 11 24.96 -38.56 16.69
CA ARG A 11 23.73 -38.53 17.46
C ARG A 11 22.61 -39.15 16.62
N VAL A 12 21.81 -39.99 17.25
CA VAL A 12 20.57 -40.54 16.68
C VAL A 12 19.45 -40.49 17.72
N GLN A 13 18.22 -40.32 17.26
CA GLN A 13 17.04 -40.35 18.11
C GLN A 13 16.01 -41.30 17.53
N TYR A 14 15.47 -42.17 18.39
CA TYR A 14 14.44 -43.13 18.04
C TYR A 14 13.17 -42.83 18.83
N THR A 15 12.02 -43.01 18.20
CA THR A 15 10.74 -43.17 18.90
C THR A 15 10.53 -44.65 19.08
N ALA A 16 10.57 -45.11 20.33
CA ALA A 16 10.50 -46.52 20.65
C ALA A 16 9.11 -47.10 20.38
N THR A 17 9.11 -48.31 19.84
CA THR A 17 7.93 -49.18 19.84
C THR A 17 7.78 -49.87 21.20
N SER A 18 6.56 -50.27 21.55
CA SER A 18 6.28 -50.89 22.85
C SER A 18 7.14 -52.13 23.09
N GLY A 19 7.94 -52.10 24.16
CA GLY A 19 8.81 -53.22 24.55
C GLY A 19 10.13 -53.31 23.80
N GLN A 20 10.48 -52.32 22.97
CA GLN A 20 11.74 -52.30 22.22
C GLN A 20 12.94 -52.17 23.17
N THR A 21 13.90 -53.07 23.06
CA THR A 21 15.12 -53.08 23.89
C THR A 21 16.39 -52.76 23.11
N SER A 22 16.43 -52.97 21.80
CA SER A 22 17.63 -52.77 20.99
C SER A 22 17.49 -51.56 20.05
N PHE A 23 18.54 -50.75 20.00
CA PHE A 23 18.64 -49.55 19.18
C PHE A 23 20.02 -49.48 18.53
N SER A 24 20.07 -49.18 17.24
CA SER A 24 21.34 -49.07 16.51
C SER A 24 22.09 -47.79 16.90
N VAL A 25 23.42 -47.85 16.84
CA VAL A 25 24.32 -46.71 16.94
C VAL A 25 25.01 -46.59 15.57
N PRO A 26 24.51 -45.72 14.66
CA PRO A 26 24.94 -45.71 13.26
C PRO A 26 26.25 -44.94 13.01
N PHE A 27 27.00 -44.63 14.07
CA PHE A 27 28.23 -43.85 14.02
C PHE A 27 29.30 -44.52 14.88
N GLU A 28 30.56 -44.28 14.53
CA GLU A 28 31.71 -44.89 15.18
C GLU A 28 31.98 -44.32 16.59
N PHE A 29 32.46 -45.19 17.49
CA PHE A 29 32.89 -44.86 18.85
C PHE A 29 34.02 -45.81 19.30
N PHE A 30 34.88 -45.36 20.21
CA PHE A 30 36.15 -46.06 20.52
C PHE A 30 36.01 -46.96 21.75
N THR A 31 35.25 -46.51 22.74
CA THR A 31 34.98 -47.24 23.97
C THR A 31 33.49 -47.18 24.32
N THR A 32 32.99 -48.12 25.13
CA THR A 32 31.60 -48.09 25.58
C THR A 32 31.27 -46.87 26.44
N ALA A 33 32.28 -46.25 27.07
CA ALA A 33 32.13 -45.02 27.85
C ALA A 33 31.84 -43.79 26.98
N ASP A 34 32.19 -43.86 25.69
CA ASP A 34 31.97 -42.77 24.73
C ASP A 34 30.50 -42.67 24.32
N ILE A 35 29.61 -43.56 24.75
CA ILE A 35 28.19 -43.53 24.38
C ILE A 35 27.34 -43.10 25.57
N LYS A 36 26.48 -42.09 25.35
CA LYS A 36 25.43 -41.67 26.28
C LYS A 36 24.07 -41.97 25.69
N VAL A 37 23.14 -42.41 26.55
CA VAL A 37 21.77 -42.74 26.18
C VAL A 37 20.81 -42.01 27.11
N TYR A 38 19.83 -41.33 26.54
CA TYR A 38 18.74 -40.69 27.26
C TYR A 38 17.40 -41.32 26.86
N ASN A 39 16.48 -41.39 27.81
CA ASN A 39 15.05 -41.57 27.54
C ASN A 39 14.33 -40.27 27.95
N GLY A 40 13.76 -39.57 26.98
CA GLY A 40 13.28 -38.20 27.18
C GLY A 40 14.41 -37.28 27.64
N THR A 41 14.31 -36.74 28.85
CA THR A 41 15.33 -35.87 29.48
C THR A 41 16.20 -36.60 30.51
N THR A 42 15.99 -37.90 30.72
CA THR A 42 16.68 -38.67 31.76
C THR A 42 17.87 -39.43 31.19
N LEU A 43 19.07 -39.18 31.74
CA LEU A 43 20.28 -39.95 31.40
C LEU A 43 20.18 -41.37 31.96
N LEU A 44 20.38 -42.38 31.11
CA LEU A 44 20.39 -43.78 31.51
C LEU A 44 21.78 -44.18 32.04
N SER A 45 21.82 -45.22 32.87
CA SER A 45 23.09 -45.72 33.44
C SER A 45 23.66 -46.87 32.61
N TYR A 46 24.94 -46.81 32.27
CA TYR A 46 25.62 -47.93 31.64
C TYR A 46 25.73 -49.12 32.61
N ASN A 47 25.38 -50.31 32.15
CA ASN A 47 25.63 -51.58 32.83
C ASN A 47 25.86 -52.67 31.77
N ALA A 48 26.95 -53.43 31.91
CA ALA A 48 27.28 -54.51 30.96
C ALA A 48 26.19 -55.60 30.91
N ALA A 49 25.44 -55.80 32.01
CA ALA A 49 24.27 -56.67 32.10
C ALA A 49 23.07 -55.85 32.61
N PRO A 50 22.39 -55.07 31.76
CA PRO A 50 21.36 -54.14 32.20
C PRO A 50 20.12 -54.91 32.64
N SER A 51 19.53 -54.54 33.78
CA SER A 51 18.40 -55.25 34.40
C SER A 51 17.10 -54.42 34.49
N SER A 52 17.11 -53.19 33.98
CA SER A 52 15.95 -52.29 33.97
C SER A 52 15.97 -51.36 32.75
N ALA A 53 14.84 -50.72 32.43
CA ALA A 53 14.73 -49.75 31.34
C ALA A 53 15.56 -48.47 31.58
N SER A 54 16.00 -48.23 32.83
CA SER A 54 16.94 -47.14 33.16
C SER A 54 18.42 -47.49 32.93
N GLN A 55 18.71 -48.72 32.51
CA GLN A 55 20.07 -49.20 32.26
C GLN A 55 20.25 -49.65 30.81
N TYR A 56 21.45 -49.46 30.28
CA TYR A 56 21.81 -49.90 28.93
C TYR A 56 23.19 -50.56 28.89
N SER A 57 23.38 -51.50 27.97
CA SER A 57 24.69 -51.98 27.53
C SER A 57 24.99 -51.47 26.12
N VAL A 58 26.25 -51.55 25.71
CA VAL A 58 26.75 -51.07 24.41
C VAL A 58 27.61 -52.17 23.78
N THR A 59 27.42 -52.42 22.48
CA THR A 59 28.25 -53.30 21.66
C THR A 59 28.71 -52.57 20.39
N GLY A 60 29.87 -52.95 19.83
CA GLY A 60 30.43 -52.32 18.63
C GLY A 60 31.50 -51.25 18.88
N ALA A 61 32.07 -51.17 20.08
CA ALA A 61 33.21 -50.29 20.36
C ALA A 61 34.42 -50.66 19.49
N GLY A 62 35.02 -49.66 18.82
CA GLY A 62 36.18 -49.85 17.96
C GLY A 62 35.87 -50.46 16.60
N VAL A 63 34.60 -50.54 16.20
CA VAL A 63 34.15 -51.14 14.93
C VAL A 63 33.69 -50.04 13.96
N SER A 64 34.15 -50.10 12.70
CA SER A 64 33.66 -49.21 11.63
C SER A 64 32.18 -49.46 11.34
N GLY A 65 31.38 -48.40 11.16
CA GLY A 65 29.92 -48.49 11.01
C GLY A 65 29.14 -48.47 12.33
N GLY A 66 29.83 -48.38 13.47
CA GLY A 66 29.20 -48.23 14.79
C GLY A 66 28.76 -49.54 15.42
N GLY A 67 27.62 -49.52 16.11
CA GLY A 67 27.21 -50.59 17.01
C GLY A 67 25.74 -50.57 17.40
N SER A 68 25.44 -50.98 18.63
CA SER A 68 24.08 -50.94 19.17
C SER A 68 24.10 -50.75 20.69
N ILE A 69 22.99 -50.25 21.23
CA ILE A 69 22.70 -50.30 22.66
C ILE A 69 21.55 -51.28 22.93
N THR A 70 21.56 -51.89 24.11
CA THR A 70 20.46 -52.75 24.60
C THR A 70 20.00 -52.29 25.97
N LEU A 71 18.72 -52.00 26.13
CA LEU A 71 18.09 -51.66 27.41
C LEU A 71 17.81 -52.92 28.24
N GLY A 72 17.91 -52.81 29.57
CA GLY A 72 17.63 -53.92 30.49
C GLY A 72 16.15 -54.20 30.72
N GLY A 73 15.28 -53.29 30.27
CA GLY A 73 13.83 -53.45 30.19
C GLY A 73 13.31 -52.72 28.95
N GLY A 74 12.23 -53.22 28.34
CA GLY A 74 11.69 -52.63 27.11
C GLY A 74 11.24 -51.18 27.29
N ALA A 75 11.59 -50.32 26.34
CA ALA A 75 11.09 -48.94 26.30
C ALA A 75 9.57 -48.92 26.13
N THR A 76 8.90 -47.91 26.69
CA THR A 76 7.45 -47.75 26.52
C THR A 76 7.12 -47.18 25.14
N LEU A 77 5.88 -47.35 24.69
CA LEU A 77 5.45 -46.80 23.40
C LEU A 77 5.61 -45.27 23.41
N ASN A 78 6.30 -44.75 22.39
CA ASN A 78 6.63 -43.33 22.23
C ASN A 78 7.72 -42.78 23.17
N ASP A 79 8.42 -43.64 23.92
CA ASP A 79 9.66 -43.23 24.57
C ASP A 79 10.64 -42.70 23.52
N VAL A 80 11.27 -41.57 23.80
CA VAL A 80 12.23 -40.95 22.89
C VAL A 80 13.64 -41.31 23.37
N VAL A 81 14.23 -42.29 22.72
CA VAL A 81 15.59 -42.76 23.04
C VAL A 81 16.59 -41.97 22.21
N THR A 82 17.39 -41.13 22.88
CA THR A 82 18.46 -40.34 22.25
C THR A 82 19.80 -40.97 22.57
N ILE A 83 20.57 -41.32 21.54
CA ILE A 83 21.90 -41.92 21.68
C ILE A 83 22.91 -40.99 21.02
N TYR A 84 24.01 -40.68 21.70
CA TYR A 84 25.05 -39.85 21.13
C TYR A 84 26.44 -40.21 21.64
N ARG A 85 27.45 -39.90 20.84
CA ARG A 85 28.86 -40.02 21.24
C ARG A 85 29.26 -38.83 22.12
N ASP A 86 29.92 -39.10 23.23
CA ASP A 86 30.46 -38.13 24.19
C ASP A 86 31.94 -38.47 24.43
N LEU A 87 32.80 -37.97 23.54
CA LEU A 87 34.23 -38.17 23.62
C LEU A 87 34.88 -37.00 24.37
N ALA A 88 35.76 -37.30 25.34
CA ALA A 88 36.54 -36.27 26.02
C ALA A 88 37.46 -35.55 25.02
N VAL A 89 37.43 -34.21 25.01
CA VAL A 89 38.32 -33.39 24.18
C VAL A 89 39.73 -33.35 24.80
N ALA A 90 40.49 -34.41 24.59
CA ALA A 90 41.85 -34.57 25.09
C ALA A 90 42.67 -35.48 24.17
N ARG A 91 43.97 -35.19 24.05
CA ARG A 91 44.93 -36.12 23.44
C ARG A 91 45.52 -37.01 24.52
N SER A 92 45.40 -38.32 24.33
CA SER A 92 45.84 -39.34 25.29
C SER A 92 47.21 -39.94 24.99
N THR A 93 47.70 -39.73 23.76
CA THR A 93 48.96 -40.30 23.29
C THR A 93 50.01 -39.21 23.12
N ASP A 94 51.19 -39.43 23.70
CA ASP A 94 52.40 -38.66 23.45
C ASP A 94 53.38 -39.51 22.62
N PHE A 95 53.89 -38.96 21.51
CA PHE A 95 54.78 -39.70 20.61
C PHE A 95 56.25 -39.50 21.01
N PRO A 96 57.04 -40.57 21.19
CA PRO A 96 58.44 -40.43 21.57
C PRO A 96 59.25 -39.76 20.46
N THR A 97 60.24 -38.94 20.83
CA THR A 97 61.11 -38.22 19.88
C THR A 97 62.07 -39.13 19.09
N SER A 98 62.14 -40.43 19.42
CA SER A 98 62.91 -41.45 18.71
C SER A 98 62.36 -42.85 18.98
N GLY A 99 62.51 -43.77 18.02
CA GLY A 99 62.03 -45.16 18.14
C GLY A 99 61.22 -45.60 16.92
N ALA A 100 60.59 -46.78 17.01
CA ALA A 100 59.69 -47.26 15.96
C ALA A 100 58.42 -46.39 15.89
N PHE A 101 58.02 -45.99 14.69
CA PHE A 101 56.84 -45.13 14.49
C PHE A 101 55.55 -45.92 14.75
N GLN A 102 54.77 -45.51 15.75
CA GLN A 102 53.54 -46.19 16.17
C GLN A 102 52.35 -45.78 15.30
N ILE A 103 52.30 -46.33 14.08
CA ILE A 103 51.26 -46.06 13.08
C ILE A 103 49.84 -46.32 13.63
N ASP A 104 49.66 -47.36 14.44
CA ASP A 104 48.36 -47.68 15.05
C ASP A 104 47.87 -46.59 16.01
N SER A 105 48.77 -46.08 16.87
CA SER A 105 48.45 -45.02 17.81
C SER A 105 48.19 -43.69 17.09
N LEU A 106 48.93 -43.42 16.01
CA LEU A 106 48.69 -42.25 15.16
C LEU A 106 47.32 -42.29 14.50
N ASN A 107 46.96 -43.41 13.85
CA ASN A 107 45.63 -43.53 13.23
C ASN A 107 44.53 -43.36 14.28
N THR A 108 44.65 -44.02 15.43
CA THR A 108 43.68 -43.89 16.52
C THR A 108 43.51 -42.43 16.99
N GLU A 109 44.61 -41.68 17.12
CA GLU A 109 44.55 -40.27 17.51
C GLU A 109 43.95 -39.38 16.40
N LEU A 110 44.27 -39.63 15.13
CA LEU A 110 43.67 -38.91 14.00
C LEU A 110 42.16 -39.18 13.90
N ASP A 111 41.74 -40.43 14.03
CA ASP A 111 40.33 -40.83 14.06
C ASP A 111 39.59 -40.15 15.21
N LYS A 112 40.19 -40.11 16.40
CA LYS A 112 39.63 -39.40 17.56
C LYS A 112 39.48 -37.90 17.30
N VAL A 113 40.43 -37.26 16.62
CA VAL A 113 40.33 -35.83 16.27
C VAL A 113 39.13 -35.58 15.34
N ILE A 114 38.97 -36.38 14.29
CA ILE A 114 37.80 -36.26 13.39
C ILE A 114 36.50 -36.49 14.16
N ALA A 115 36.50 -37.49 15.04
CA ALA A 115 35.37 -37.80 15.88
C ALA A 115 35.02 -36.62 16.83
N MET A 116 36.00 -35.94 17.43
CA MET A 116 35.78 -34.74 18.24
C MET A 116 35.19 -33.59 17.41
N ILE A 117 35.66 -33.39 16.18
CA ILE A 117 35.14 -32.35 15.26
C ILE A 117 33.67 -32.59 14.94
N GLN A 118 33.28 -33.83 14.61
CA GLN A 118 31.87 -34.17 14.38
C GLN A 118 30.97 -33.92 15.59
N GLN A 119 31.50 -34.17 16.79
CA GLN A 119 30.78 -33.90 18.04
C GLN A 119 30.60 -32.39 18.25
N VAL A 120 31.63 -31.58 17.99
CA VAL A 120 31.52 -30.11 18.05
C VAL A 120 30.51 -29.59 17.03
N GLU A 121 30.52 -30.11 15.80
CA GLU A 121 29.52 -29.76 14.78
C GLU A 121 28.09 -30.08 15.23
N ARG A 122 27.89 -31.28 15.80
CA ARG A 122 26.61 -31.69 16.38
C ARG A 122 26.17 -30.77 17.50
N ASP A 123 27.05 -30.38 18.42
CA ASP A 123 26.69 -29.50 19.54
C ASP A 123 26.36 -28.07 19.07
N LEU A 124 27.07 -27.56 18.05
CA LEU A 124 26.77 -26.26 17.41
C LEU A 124 25.40 -26.25 16.72
N LYS A 125 24.95 -27.38 16.16
CA LYS A 125 23.64 -27.51 15.49
C LYS A 125 22.46 -27.25 16.44
N PHE A 126 22.63 -27.52 17.74
CA PHE A 126 21.61 -27.32 18.78
C PHE A 126 21.82 -26.05 19.61
N SER A 127 22.78 -25.20 19.22
CA SER A 127 23.01 -23.89 19.85
C SER A 127 22.23 -22.78 19.11
N PRO A 128 21.85 -21.67 19.80
CA PRO A 128 21.35 -20.49 19.11
C PRO A 128 22.36 -20.00 18.05
N ARG A 129 21.85 -19.74 16.84
CA ARG A 129 22.68 -19.40 15.67
C ARG A 129 22.16 -18.13 15.01
N ALA A 130 23.08 -17.24 14.67
CA ALA A 130 22.81 -16.16 13.73
C ALA A 130 22.48 -16.73 12.35
N ALA A 131 21.50 -16.17 11.63
CA ALA A 131 21.27 -16.57 10.24
C ALA A 131 22.56 -16.35 9.41
N ALA A 132 22.79 -17.16 8.39
CA ALA A 132 23.99 -17.05 7.54
C ALA A 132 24.12 -15.67 6.84
N THR A 133 23.00 -14.96 6.71
CA THR A 133 22.91 -13.60 6.15
C THR A 133 23.06 -12.48 7.19
N THR A 134 23.28 -12.81 8.46
CA THR A 134 23.38 -11.82 9.53
C THR A 134 24.69 -11.03 9.39
N ALA A 135 24.59 -9.71 9.34
CA ALA A 135 25.75 -8.84 9.20
C ALA A 135 26.71 -8.99 10.39
N ASN A 136 28.01 -8.93 10.11
CA ASN A 136 29.09 -8.98 11.13
C ASN A 136 29.15 -7.73 12.03
N THR A 137 28.33 -6.72 11.73
CA THR A 137 28.18 -5.50 12.54
C THR A 137 27.27 -5.69 13.75
N PHE A 138 26.54 -6.81 13.84
CA PHE A 138 25.64 -7.08 14.96
C PHE A 138 26.35 -7.79 16.11
N ASN A 139 26.15 -7.28 17.34
CA ASN A 139 26.68 -7.90 18.54
C ASN A 139 25.68 -8.94 19.09
N LEU A 140 25.87 -10.19 18.68
CA LEU A 140 25.02 -11.32 19.06
C LEU A 140 25.52 -12.08 20.30
N THR A 141 26.46 -11.49 21.05
CA THR A 141 26.87 -12.02 22.34
C THR A 141 25.68 -11.98 23.29
N PHE A 142 25.34 -13.12 23.90
CA PHE A 142 24.31 -13.16 24.94
C PHE A 142 24.75 -12.27 26.12
N PRO A 143 23.93 -11.28 26.51
CA PRO A 143 24.24 -10.43 27.66
C PRO A 143 24.15 -11.22 28.97
N ASN A 144 24.82 -10.72 30.01
CA ASN A 144 24.72 -11.29 31.36
C ASN A 144 23.25 -11.35 31.80
N LEU A 145 22.89 -12.43 32.50
CA LEU A 145 21.52 -12.63 32.99
C LEU A 145 21.11 -11.51 33.95
N VAL A 146 19.89 -10.99 33.74
CA VAL A 146 19.28 -9.99 34.63
C VAL A 146 17.91 -10.49 35.07
N ALA A 147 17.63 -10.44 36.37
CA ALA A 147 16.35 -10.86 36.92
C ALA A 147 15.21 -9.96 36.41
N ASN A 148 14.02 -10.55 36.24
CA ASN A 148 12.77 -9.83 35.93
C ASN A 148 12.79 -9.02 34.63
N LYS A 149 13.59 -9.46 33.64
CA LYS A 149 13.68 -8.84 32.33
C LYS A 149 13.57 -9.84 31.20
N PHE A 150 13.09 -9.37 30.05
CA PHE A 150 13.04 -10.16 28.82
C PHE A 150 14.31 -9.97 28.00
N LEU A 151 14.78 -11.04 27.35
CA LEU A 151 15.81 -10.91 26.31
C LEU A 151 15.14 -10.32 25.07
N THR A 152 15.57 -9.13 24.69
CA THR A 152 15.02 -8.39 23.56
C THR A 152 16.12 -7.94 22.62
N VAL A 153 15.76 -7.63 21.38
CA VAL A 153 16.66 -6.86 20.50
C VAL A 153 16.64 -5.41 20.98
N ASN A 154 17.81 -4.78 21.02
CA ASN A 154 17.89 -3.37 21.40
C ASN A 154 17.10 -2.48 20.42
N PRO A 155 16.74 -1.24 20.82
CA PRO A 155 15.97 -0.33 19.95
C PRO A 155 16.62 -0.06 18.58
N GLY A 156 17.95 -0.19 18.49
CA GLY A 156 18.71 -0.02 17.25
C GLY A 156 18.72 -1.25 16.33
N GLY A 157 18.14 -2.39 16.74
CA GLY A 157 18.19 -3.61 15.95
C GLY A 157 19.58 -4.26 15.85
N THR A 158 20.53 -3.85 16.67
CA THR A 158 21.97 -4.14 16.50
C THR A 158 22.57 -5.12 17.50
N ALA A 159 21.89 -5.38 18.61
CA ALA A 159 22.37 -6.27 19.66
C ALA A 159 21.21 -6.89 20.47
N LEU A 160 21.52 -7.92 21.24
CA LEU A 160 20.62 -8.49 22.25
C LEU A 160 20.81 -7.80 23.60
N GLU A 161 19.74 -7.51 24.33
CA GLU A 161 19.78 -6.83 25.63
C GLU A 161 18.65 -7.28 26.59
N PHE A 162 18.90 -7.17 27.89
CA PHE A 162 17.90 -7.30 28.95
C PHE A 162 17.53 -5.92 29.50
N THR A 163 16.90 -5.07 28.69
CA THR A 163 16.49 -3.72 29.13
C THR A 163 15.03 -3.69 29.57
N GLN A 164 14.15 -4.44 28.89
CA GLN A 164 12.71 -4.45 29.12
C GLN A 164 12.31 -5.20 30.39
N ASP A 165 11.60 -4.53 31.29
CA ASP A 165 11.12 -5.07 32.56
C ASP A 165 9.77 -5.78 32.44
N VAL A 166 9.52 -6.78 33.28
CA VAL A 166 8.25 -7.53 33.35
C VAL A 166 7.08 -6.71 33.95
N THR A 167 7.33 -5.50 34.47
CA THR A 167 6.35 -4.65 35.19
C THR A 167 5.04 -4.43 34.43
N ASN A 168 5.10 -4.13 33.13
CA ASN A 168 3.87 -3.89 32.35
C ASN A 168 3.02 -5.17 32.20
N VAL A 169 3.67 -6.32 32.02
CA VAL A 169 2.99 -7.62 31.94
C VAL A 169 2.38 -7.97 33.29
N ASN A 170 3.09 -7.70 34.39
CA ASN A 170 2.57 -7.89 35.74
C ASN A 170 1.38 -6.97 36.04
N THR A 171 1.39 -5.74 35.51
CA THR A 171 0.26 -4.80 35.65
C THR A 171 -0.97 -5.32 34.93
N VAL A 172 -0.83 -5.80 33.70
CA VAL A 172 -1.92 -6.41 32.93
C VAL A 172 -2.42 -7.68 33.62
N ALA A 173 -1.52 -8.53 34.13
CA ALA A 173 -1.89 -9.70 34.91
C ALA A 173 -2.66 -9.35 36.18
N GLY A 174 -2.30 -8.25 36.87
CA GLY A 174 -2.97 -7.76 38.08
C GLY A 174 -4.41 -7.32 37.87
N ILE A 175 -4.78 -6.90 36.65
CA ILE A 175 -6.16 -6.48 36.31
C ILE A 175 -6.94 -7.53 35.53
N ALA A 176 -6.41 -8.74 35.34
CA ALA A 176 -7.04 -9.80 34.55
C ALA A 176 -8.45 -10.14 35.06
N SER A 177 -8.67 -10.19 36.38
CA SER A 177 -10.00 -10.42 36.96
C SER A 177 -10.98 -9.29 36.64
N ASN A 178 -10.53 -8.03 36.64
CA ASN A 178 -11.38 -6.88 36.33
C ASN A 178 -11.82 -6.91 34.85
N ILE A 179 -10.90 -7.29 33.95
CA ILE A 179 -11.21 -7.48 32.52
C ILE A 179 -12.30 -8.53 32.34
N VAL A 180 -12.22 -9.65 33.07
CA VAL A 180 -13.26 -10.69 33.07
C VAL A 180 -14.58 -10.16 33.63
N SER A 181 -14.56 -9.41 34.74
CA SER A 181 -15.77 -8.79 35.30
C SER A 181 -16.46 -7.84 34.33
N VAL A 182 -15.72 -7.02 33.59
CA VAL A 182 -16.27 -6.12 32.56
C VAL A 182 -16.91 -6.91 31.42
N SER A 183 -16.27 -7.99 30.96
CA SER A 183 -16.85 -8.89 29.94
C SER A 183 -18.19 -9.48 30.39
N ASN A 184 -18.28 -9.91 31.65
CA ASN A 184 -19.49 -10.55 32.19
C ASN A 184 -20.70 -9.59 32.29
N ILE A 185 -20.48 -8.28 32.41
CA ILE A 185 -21.58 -7.30 32.47
C ILE A 185 -21.98 -6.74 31.10
N ALA A 186 -21.28 -7.09 30.02
CA ALA A 186 -21.55 -6.55 28.68
C ALA A 186 -22.98 -6.84 28.20
N ALA A 187 -23.51 -8.04 28.48
CA ALA A 187 -24.90 -8.38 28.18
C ALA A 187 -25.90 -7.52 28.97
N ASN A 188 -25.61 -7.27 30.25
CA ASN A 188 -26.47 -6.44 31.12
C ASN A 188 -26.56 -4.99 30.60
N VAL A 189 -25.46 -4.44 30.08
CA VAL A 189 -25.45 -3.09 29.49
C VAL A 189 -26.41 -3.01 28.30
N THR A 190 -26.41 -4.03 27.43
CA THR A 190 -27.36 -4.14 26.31
C THR A 190 -28.80 -4.28 26.80
N THR A 191 -29.04 -5.06 27.85
CA THR A 191 -30.37 -5.17 28.48
C THR A 191 -30.84 -3.83 29.04
N VAL A 192 -29.97 -3.08 29.73
CA VAL A 192 -30.30 -1.75 30.27
C VAL A 192 -30.68 -0.77 29.15
N ALA A 193 -30.01 -0.80 28.00
CA ALA A 193 -30.41 0.00 26.84
C ALA A 193 -31.82 -0.34 26.34
N GLY A 194 -32.19 -1.63 26.32
CA GLY A 194 -33.56 -2.07 26.01
C GLY A 194 -34.60 -1.62 27.03
N VAL A 195 -34.29 -1.72 28.33
CA VAL A 195 -35.16 -1.23 29.41
C VAL A 195 -35.38 0.28 29.29
N SER A 196 -34.35 1.06 28.93
CA SER A 196 -34.48 2.50 28.70
C SER A 196 -35.49 2.84 27.59
N ALA A 197 -35.55 2.05 26.52
CA ALA A 197 -36.54 2.23 25.47
C ALA A 197 -37.96 1.94 25.97
N ALA A 198 -38.15 0.87 26.74
CA ALA A 198 -39.44 0.53 27.35
C ALA A 198 -39.92 1.62 28.33
N VAL A 199 -39.02 2.14 29.18
CA VAL A 199 -39.32 3.26 30.10
C VAL A 199 -39.75 4.51 29.32
N THR A 200 -39.10 4.80 28.19
CA THR A 200 -39.48 5.93 27.32
C THR A 200 -40.89 5.73 26.75
N THR A 201 -41.25 4.52 26.32
CA THR A 201 -42.60 4.20 25.87
C THR A 201 -43.63 4.38 26.99
N VAL A 202 -43.33 3.91 28.20
CA VAL A 202 -44.20 4.11 29.37
C VAL A 202 -44.38 5.59 29.67
N ALA A 203 -43.29 6.37 29.62
CA ALA A 203 -43.34 7.82 29.83
C ALA A 203 -44.19 8.54 28.76
N ASN A 204 -44.18 8.08 27.52
CA ASN A 204 -45.05 8.64 26.46
C ASN A 204 -46.52 8.26 26.67
N ASN A 205 -46.80 7.02 27.11
CA ASN A 205 -48.17 6.53 27.29
C ASN A 205 -48.87 7.08 28.54
N ILE A 206 -48.12 7.58 29.53
CA ILE A 206 -48.70 8.06 30.79
C ILE A 206 -49.68 9.21 30.60
N GLY A 207 -49.48 10.05 29.58
CA GLY A 207 -50.41 11.12 29.22
C GLY A 207 -51.80 10.56 28.87
N SER A 208 -51.86 9.54 28.00
CA SER A 208 -53.11 8.89 27.62
C SER A 208 -53.77 8.17 28.80
N VAL A 209 -52.99 7.49 29.66
CA VAL A 209 -53.51 6.84 30.87
C VAL A 209 -54.15 7.86 31.82
N ASN A 210 -53.49 9.01 32.01
CA ASN A 210 -54.04 10.10 32.84
C ASN A 210 -55.32 10.69 32.22
N THR A 211 -55.41 10.81 30.89
CA THR A 211 -56.65 11.21 30.21
C THR A 211 -57.78 10.22 30.46
N VAL A 212 -57.53 8.91 30.30
CA VAL A 212 -58.52 7.87 30.58
C VAL A 212 -58.97 7.92 32.05
N ALA A 213 -58.03 8.13 32.97
CA ALA A 213 -58.33 8.30 34.39
C ALA A 213 -59.15 9.57 34.70
N ALA A 214 -59.05 10.63 33.90
CA ALA A 214 -59.93 11.79 34.03
C ALA A 214 -61.32 11.54 33.42
N ASP A 215 -61.38 10.84 32.28
CA ASP A 215 -62.63 10.50 31.61
C ASP A 215 -63.49 9.52 32.42
N ILE A 216 -62.88 8.58 33.15
CA ILE A 216 -63.64 7.66 34.03
C ILE A 216 -64.40 8.43 35.12
N THR A 217 -63.87 9.57 35.60
CA THR A 217 -64.58 10.43 36.57
C THR A 217 -65.85 11.01 35.96
N LYS A 218 -65.84 11.39 34.67
CA LYS A 218 -67.03 11.86 33.95
C LYS A 218 -68.06 10.74 33.80
N VAL A 219 -67.61 9.52 33.49
CA VAL A 219 -68.49 8.34 33.40
C VAL A 219 -69.14 8.04 34.75
N ILE A 220 -68.37 8.09 35.84
CA ILE A 220 -68.90 7.91 37.20
C ILE A 220 -69.94 8.99 37.53
N ALA A 221 -69.72 10.24 37.11
CA ALA A 221 -70.70 11.30 37.31
C ALA A 221 -72.04 10.97 36.63
N VAL A 222 -72.02 10.55 35.36
CA VAL A 222 -73.22 10.10 34.63
C VAL A 222 -73.86 8.86 35.29
N ALA A 223 -73.04 7.92 35.77
CA ALA A 223 -73.56 6.73 36.43
C ALA A 223 -74.25 7.05 37.77
N ASN A 224 -73.71 8.01 38.53
CA ASN A 224 -74.32 8.47 39.78
C ASN A 224 -75.60 9.26 39.52
N ASP A 225 -75.62 10.12 38.50
CA ASP A 225 -76.80 10.86 38.00
C ASP A 225 -77.96 9.90 37.69
N LEU A 226 -77.66 8.75 37.07
CA LEU A 226 -78.63 7.69 36.81
C LEU A 226 -79.05 6.89 38.05
N ALA A 227 -78.26 6.88 39.13
CA ALA A 227 -78.48 6.06 40.32
C ALA A 227 -79.18 6.79 41.48
N GLU A 228 -79.63 8.03 41.25
CA GLU A 228 -80.39 8.79 42.23
C GLU A 228 -81.78 8.17 42.48
N ALA A 229 -82.40 8.53 43.61
CA ALA A 229 -83.69 7.95 44.02
C ALA A 229 -84.83 8.25 43.02
N VAL A 230 -84.70 9.32 42.25
CA VAL A 230 -85.50 9.64 41.07
C VAL A 230 -84.58 10.35 40.08
N SER A 231 -84.14 9.68 39.03
CA SER A 231 -83.37 10.33 37.96
C SER A 231 -84.29 11.15 37.04
N GLU A 232 -83.75 12.10 36.28
CA GLU A 232 -84.50 12.82 35.26
C GLU A 232 -85.17 11.86 34.27
N VAL A 233 -84.51 10.74 33.96
CA VAL A 233 -85.04 9.67 33.11
C VAL A 233 -86.22 8.98 33.77
N GLU A 234 -86.18 8.73 35.08
CA GLU A 234 -87.29 8.17 35.85
C GLU A 234 -88.49 9.12 35.84
N THR A 235 -88.27 10.42 36.06
CA THR A 235 -89.37 11.41 35.98
C THR A 235 -90.01 11.48 34.60
N VAL A 236 -89.23 11.44 33.52
CA VAL A 236 -89.77 11.42 32.15
C VAL A 236 -90.45 10.08 31.85
N ALA A 237 -89.92 8.96 32.35
CA ALA A 237 -90.51 7.64 32.16
C ALA A 237 -91.86 7.50 32.89
N ASP A 238 -91.96 8.02 34.12
CA ASP A 238 -93.20 8.02 34.90
C ASP A 238 -94.26 8.94 34.28
N ASP A 239 -93.89 10.14 33.82
CA ASP A 239 -94.76 11.08 33.07
C ASP A 239 -95.34 10.43 31.80
N LEU A 240 -94.56 9.57 31.15
CA LEU A 240 -94.99 8.82 29.96
C LEU A 240 -95.77 7.53 30.28
N ASN A 241 -95.65 6.99 31.51
CA ASN A 241 -96.30 5.74 31.92
C ASN A 241 -97.61 5.99 32.68
N GLU A 242 -98.27 7.11 32.41
CA GLU A 242 -99.62 7.38 32.87
C GLU A 242 -100.66 6.77 31.92
N THR A 243 -101.91 6.61 32.39
CA THR A 243 -102.98 6.02 31.55
C THR A 243 -103.31 6.89 30.33
N THR A 244 -103.02 8.20 30.40
CA THR A 244 -103.08 9.15 29.29
C THR A 244 -102.01 10.22 29.49
N SER A 245 -100.84 10.09 28.86
CA SER A 245 -99.82 11.15 28.94
C SER A 245 -100.22 12.35 28.08
N GLU A 246 -99.60 13.50 28.35
CA GLU A 246 -99.65 14.69 27.51
C GLU A 246 -99.20 14.37 26.07
N ILE A 247 -98.29 13.40 25.89
CA ILE A 247 -97.86 12.96 24.56
C ILE A 247 -98.98 12.22 23.83
N GLU A 248 -99.76 11.34 24.46
CA GLU A 248 -100.91 10.72 23.78
C GLU A 248 -101.94 11.78 23.36
N VAL A 249 -102.19 12.77 24.22
CA VAL A 249 -103.12 13.86 23.95
C VAL A 249 -102.63 14.72 22.78
N VAL A 250 -101.35 15.12 22.80
CA VAL A 250 -100.73 15.90 21.72
C VAL A 250 -100.58 15.07 20.44
N ALA A 251 -100.26 13.78 20.51
CA ALA A 251 -100.14 12.88 19.36
C ALA A 251 -101.49 12.66 18.68
N GLY A 252 -102.57 12.53 19.45
CA GLY A 252 -103.93 12.51 18.91
C GLY A 252 -104.29 13.83 18.21
N ALA A 253 -103.97 14.96 18.84
CA ALA A 253 -104.18 16.28 18.25
C ALA A 253 -103.35 16.50 16.97
N ILE A 254 -102.07 16.13 16.97
CA ILE A 254 -101.17 16.19 15.82
C ILE A 254 -101.61 15.24 14.71
N THR A 255 -102.10 14.04 15.03
CA THR A 255 -102.66 13.12 14.03
C THR A 255 -103.83 13.77 13.30
N ASN A 256 -104.72 14.43 14.04
CA ASN A 256 -105.83 15.17 13.46
C ASN A 256 -105.37 16.39 12.65
N VAL A 257 -104.40 17.16 13.16
CA VAL A 257 -103.83 18.32 12.44
C VAL A 257 -103.03 17.89 11.21
N ASN A 258 -102.36 16.75 11.23
CA ASN A 258 -101.64 16.19 10.08
C ASN A 258 -102.59 15.59 9.06
N ASN A 259 -103.69 14.98 9.49
CA ASN A 259 -104.72 14.55 8.56
C ASN A 259 -105.33 15.79 7.87
N VAL A 260 -105.67 16.83 8.63
CA VAL A 260 -106.16 18.09 8.08
C VAL A 260 -105.10 18.80 7.23
N GLY A 261 -103.84 18.79 7.65
CA GLY A 261 -102.70 19.42 6.97
C GLY A 261 -102.23 18.68 5.73
N ASN A 262 -102.29 17.35 5.71
CA ASN A 262 -102.07 16.54 4.51
C ASN A 262 -103.23 16.68 3.55
N SER A 263 -104.47 16.68 4.05
CA SER A 263 -105.62 16.96 3.21
C SER A 263 -105.55 18.38 2.62
N ILE A 264 -105.21 19.40 3.41
CA ILE A 264 -105.05 20.78 2.95
C ILE A 264 -103.80 20.96 2.08
N GLY A 265 -102.72 20.26 2.38
CA GLY A 265 -101.49 20.24 1.59
C GLY A 265 -101.72 19.59 0.24
N ASN A 266 -102.44 18.48 0.19
CA ASN A 266 -102.87 17.83 -1.05
C ASN A 266 -103.83 18.73 -1.82
N VAL A 267 -104.80 19.35 -1.15
CA VAL A 267 -105.74 20.27 -1.79
C VAL A 267 -105.05 21.52 -2.30
N ASN A 268 -104.14 22.13 -1.55
CA ASN A 268 -103.38 23.31 -1.96
C ASN A 268 -102.29 22.96 -2.97
N SER A 269 -101.74 21.75 -2.95
CA SER A 269 -100.83 21.27 -3.98
C SER A 269 -101.58 21.03 -5.26
N VAL A 270 -102.74 20.35 -5.23
CA VAL A 270 -103.59 20.17 -6.41
C VAL A 270 -104.12 21.51 -6.93
N ALA A 271 -104.52 22.42 -6.05
CA ALA A 271 -104.96 23.77 -6.41
C ALA A 271 -103.81 24.66 -6.91
N GLY A 272 -102.62 24.55 -6.33
CA GLY A 272 -101.40 25.22 -6.82
C GLY A 272 -100.91 24.62 -8.12
N LYS A 273 -101.20 23.33 -8.34
CA LYS A 273 -101.02 22.62 -9.60
C LYS A 273 -102.19 22.78 -10.53
N LEU A 274 -103.16 23.66 -10.25
CA LEU A 274 -104.31 23.86 -11.13
C LEU A 274 -103.86 24.28 -12.53
N THR A 275 -102.79 25.07 -12.63
CA THR A 275 -102.16 25.41 -13.91
C THR A 275 -101.53 24.18 -14.57
N GLU A 276 -100.77 23.35 -13.85
CA GLU A 276 -100.19 22.10 -14.39
C GLU A 276 -101.24 21.06 -14.74
N ILE A 277 -102.30 20.90 -13.95
CA ILE A 277 -103.44 20.01 -14.23
C ILE A 277 -104.17 20.51 -15.48
N THR A 278 -104.37 21.81 -15.59
CA THR A 278 -104.92 22.42 -16.81
C THR A 278 -103.98 22.17 -18.00
N ALA A 279 -102.67 22.30 -17.82
CA ALA A 279 -101.67 22.02 -18.86
C ALA A 279 -101.63 20.53 -19.26
N LEU A 280 -101.68 19.60 -18.31
CA LEU A 280 -101.75 18.15 -18.55
C LEU A 280 -103.07 17.76 -19.25
N SER A 281 -104.15 18.49 -18.99
CA SER A 281 -105.42 18.32 -19.69
C SER A 281 -105.48 19.03 -21.05
N ALA A 282 -104.45 19.82 -21.40
CA ALA A 282 -104.40 20.49 -22.68
C ALA A 282 -104.18 19.45 -23.79
N SER A 283 -104.93 19.59 -24.89
CA SER A 283 -104.93 18.64 -26.00
C SER A 283 -103.53 18.35 -26.56
N ALA A 284 -102.61 19.31 -26.53
CA ALA A 284 -101.22 19.12 -26.98
C ALA A 284 -100.43 18.18 -26.07
N VAL A 285 -100.53 18.32 -24.74
CA VAL A 285 -99.83 17.44 -23.78
C VAL A 285 -100.38 16.02 -23.85
N ILE A 286 -101.69 15.87 -24.06
CA ILE A 286 -102.30 14.56 -24.31
C ILE A 286 -101.75 13.95 -25.60
N THR A 287 -101.47 14.76 -26.62
CA THR A 287 -100.85 14.32 -27.87
C THR A 287 -99.40 13.88 -27.66
N ASP A 288 -98.60 14.64 -26.89
CA ASP A 288 -97.22 14.27 -26.53
C ASP A 288 -97.16 12.99 -25.68
N MET A 289 -98.07 12.82 -24.73
CA MET A 289 -98.22 11.56 -23.99
C MET A 289 -98.61 10.41 -24.92
N GLY A 290 -99.41 10.68 -25.95
CA GLY A 290 -99.70 9.73 -27.03
C GLY A 290 -98.46 9.37 -27.86
N LEU A 291 -97.59 10.34 -28.15
CA LEU A 291 -96.29 10.12 -28.82
C LEU A 291 -95.36 9.24 -27.97
N LEU A 292 -95.25 9.51 -26.67
CA LEU A 292 -94.49 8.66 -25.74
C LEU A 292 -95.07 7.24 -25.64
N GLY A 293 -96.39 7.10 -25.79
CA GLY A 293 -97.07 5.81 -25.87
C GLY A 293 -96.94 5.09 -27.22
N THR A 294 -96.26 5.67 -28.22
CA THR A 294 -96.07 4.98 -29.51
C THR A 294 -95.12 3.79 -29.36
N SER A 295 -95.44 2.70 -30.05
CA SER A 295 -94.70 1.44 -29.97
C SER A 295 -93.19 1.59 -30.22
N ALA A 296 -92.76 2.52 -31.09
CA ALA A 296 -91.34 2.77 -31.35
C ALA A 296 -90.63 3.35 -30.11
N VAL A 297 -91.20 4.38 -29.48
CA VAL A 297 -90.63 4.99 -28.26
C VAL A 297 -90.65 4.01 -27.10
N VAL A 298 -91.73 3.22 -26.96
CA VAL A 298 -91.81 2.16 -25.96
C VAL A 298 -90.75 1.07 -26.22
N THR A 299 -90.48 0.72 -27.48
CA THR A 299 -89.44 -0.26 -27.85
C THR A 299 -88.04 0.27 -27.51
N ASP A 300 -87.72 1.52 -27.82
CA ASP A 300 -86.44 2.13 -27.45
C ASP A 300 -86.27 2.16 -25.92
N MET A 301 -87.33 2.50 -25.18
CA MET A 301 -87.36 2.44 -23.72
C MET A 301 -87.18 1.02 -23.19
N ASP A 302 -87.79 0.01 -23.80
CA ASP A 302 -87.61 -1.40 -23.43
C ASP A 302 -86.17 -1.87 -23.69
N ILE A 303 -85.55 -1.46 -24.80
CA ILE A 303 -84.14 -1.75 -25.11
C ILE A 303 -83.23 -1.15 -24.03
N LEU A 304 -83.43 0.12 -23.69
CA LEU A 304 -82.71 0.79 -22.61
C LEU A 304 -82.98 0.13 -21.25
N ALA A 305 -84.20 -0.35 -21.01
CA ALA A 305 -84.62 -0.99 -19.76
C ALA A 305 -84.21 -2.47 -19.63
N THR A 306 -83.63 -3.10 -20.67
CA THR A 306 -83.12 -4.47 -20.54
C THR A 306 -82.07 -4.56 -19.44
N SER A 307 -82.13 -5.62 -18.63
CA SER A 307 -81.26 -5.79 -17.47
C SER A 307 -79.77 -5.73 -17.81
N ALA A 308 -79.37 -6.19 -19.00
CA ALA A 308 -78.00 -6.10 -19.49
C ALA A 308 -77.57 -4.64 -19.73
N ASN A 309 -78.41 -3.83 -20.38
CA ASN A 309 -78.12 -2.41 -20.64
C ASN A 309 -78.18 -1.58 -19.36
N VAL A 310 -79.15 -1.83 -18.47
CA VAL A 310 -79.22 -1.20 -17.14
C VAL A 310 -78.00 -1.57 -16.30
N THR A 311 -77.52 -2.81 -16.36
CA THR A 311 -76.30 -3.25 -15.66
C THR A 311 -75.06 -2.60 -16.25
N ALA A 312 -74.94 -2.50 -17.58
CA ALA A 312 -73.85 -1.79 -18.24
C ALA A 312 -73.83 -0.29 -17.89
N MET A 313 -75.00 0.36 -17.90
CA MET A 313 -75.18 1.73 -17.43
C MET A 313 -74.82 1.87 -15.95
N GLY A 314 -75.17 0.88 -15.11
CA GLY A 314 -74.79 0.82 -13.71
C GLY A 314 -73.27 0.71 -13.51
N HIS A 315 -72.59 -0.13 -14.28
CA HIS A 315 -71.14 -0.24 -14.27
C HIS A 315 -70.45 1.05 -14.69
N LEU A 316 -70.92 1.70 -15.77
CA LEU A 316 -70.45 3.01 -16.22
C LEU A 316 -70.76 4.12 -15.20
N GLY A 317 -71.88 4.01 -14.48
CA GLY A 317 -72.36 4.99 -13.51
C GLY A 317 -71.80 4.85 -12.09
N THR A 318 -71.00 3.82 -11.79
CA THR A 318 -70.36 3.71 -10.46
C THR A 318 -69.39 4.87 -10.23
N SER A 319 -69.32 5.38 -9.00
CA SER A 319 -68.48 6.54 -8.67
C SER A 319 -67.00 6.32 -9.04
N ALA A 320 -66.49 5.09 -8.88
CA ALA A 320 -65.14 4.73 -9.30
C ALA A 320 -64.96 4.84 -10.82
N ASN A 321 -65.88 4.32 -11.62
CA ASN A 321 -65.82 4.37 -13.08
C ASN A 321 -66.07 5.79 -13.62
N VAL A 322 -67.01 6.54 -13.05
CA VAL A 322 -67.25 7.96 -13.40
C VAL A 322 -66.05 8.82 -13.04
N THR A 323 -65.41 8.58 -11.89
CA THR A 323 -64.18 9.30 -11.50
C THR A 323 -63.01 8.91 -12.41
N ALA A 324 -62.85 7.64 -12.75
CA ALA A 324 -61.85 7.18 -13.71
C ALA A 324 -62.10 7.76 -15.11
N MET A 325 -63.34 7.79 -15.58
CA MET A 325 -63.74 8.45 -16.83
C MET A 325 -63.50 9.96 -16.78
N GLY A 326 -63.73 10.60 -15.63
CA GLY A 326 -63.42 12.01 -15.42
C GLY A 326 -61.92 12.28 -15.48
N HIS A 327 -61.10 11.44 -14.84
CA HIS A 327 -59.63 11.53 -14.92
C HIS A 327 -59.15 11.29 -16.35
N LEU A 328 -59.60 10.22 -17.02
CA LEU A 328 -59.23 9.90 -18.40
C LEU A 328 -59.75 10.93 -19.41
N GLY A 329 -60.92 11.52 -19.14
CA GLY A 329 -61.59 12.50 -19.99
C GLY A 329 -61.12 13.94 -19.82
N THR A 330 -60.23 14.24 -18.87
CA THR A 330 -59.60 15.57 -18.79
C THR A 330 -58.81 15.84 -20.08
N SER A 331 -58.91 17.07 -20.60
CA SER A 331 -58.23 17.44 -21.85
C SER A 331 -56.73 17.10 -21.84
N ALA A 332 -56.05 17.26 -20.69
CA ALA A 332 -54.63 16.91 -20.55
C ALA A 332 -54.38 15.40 -20.71
N ASN A 333 -55.18 14.55 -20.07
CA ASN A 333 -55.01 13.10 -20.16
C ASN A 333 -55.43 12.54 -21.51
N VAL A 334 -56.50 13.08 -22.13
CA VAL A 334 -56.88 12.74 -23.51
C VAL A 334 -55.77 13.12 -24.49
N THR A 335 -55.19 14.33 -24.37
CA THR A 335 -54.04 14.76 -25.19
C THR A 335 -52.81 13.88 -24.95
N ASN A 336 -52.50 13.53 -23.70
CA ASN A 336 -51.39 12.64 -23.39
C ASN A 336 -51.59 11.22 -23.94
N MET A 337 -52.80 10.66 -23.83
CA MET A 337 -53.15 9.37 -24.42
C MET A 337 -53.07 9.41 -25.95
N ALA A 338 -53.56 10.48 -26.59
CA ALA A 338 -53.43 10.67 -28.03
C ALA A 338 -51.95 10.74 -28.44
N ASN A 339 -51.13 11.47 -27.70
CA ASN A 339 -49.70 11.58 -27.94
C ASN A 339 -48.97 10.23 -27.76
N LEU A 340 -49.21 9.52 -26.65
CA LEU A 340 -48.63 8.21 -26.39
C LEU A 340 -49.08 7.14 -27.40
N GLY A 341 -50.33 7.25 -27.87
CA GLY A 341 -50.93 6.34 -28.86
C GLY A 341 -50.56 6.65 -30.32
N THR A 342 -49.82 7.72 -30.60
CA THR A 342 -49.32 7.97 -31.97
C THR A 342 -48.43 6.82 -32.44
N SER A 343 -48.55 6.44 -33.71
CA SER A 343 -47.79 5.33 -34.30
C SER A 343 -46.28 5.49 -34.10
N THR A 344 -45.77 6.72 -34.15
CA THR A 344 -44.36 7.04 -33.87
C THR A 344 -43.97 6.72 -32.42
N ASN A 345 -44.74 7.16 -31.42
CA ASN A 345 -44.41 6.91 -30.03
C ASN A 345 -44.57 5.43 -29.65
N VAL A 346 -45.60 4.75 -30.17
CA VAL A 346 -45.76 3.30 -30.00
C VAL A 346 -44.60 2.53 -30.62
N SER A 347 -44.14 2.93 -31.81
CA SER A 347 -42.99 2.30 -32.47
C SER A 347 -41.67 2.56 -31.74
N ASN A 348 -41.47 3.77 -31.20
CA ASN A 348 -40.32 4.09 -30.35
C ASN A 348 -40.32 3.28 -29.05
N MET A 349 -41.48 3.16 -28.38
CA MET A 349 -41.63 2.34 -27.17
C MET A 349 -41.33 0.86 -27.47
N ALA A 350 -41.82 0.33 -28.59
CA ALA A 350 -41.52 -1.03 -29.03
C ALA A 350 -40.01 -1.23 -29.32
N THR A 351 -39.37 -0.23 -29.91
CA THR A 351 -37.93 -0.23 -30.18
C THR A 351 -37.12 -0.19 -28.88
N LEU A 352 -37.47 0.69 -27.93
CA LEU A 352 -36.84 0.75 -26.60
C LEU A 352 -37.02 -0.57 -25.83
N ALA A 353 -38.22 -1.16 -25.86
CA ALA A 353 -38.50 -2.44 -25.21
C ALA A 353 -37.74 -3.61 -25.85
N GLY A 354 -37.41 -3.53 -27.14
CA GLY A 354 -36.64 -4.54 -27.86
C GLY A 354 -35.13 -4.53 -27.57
N ILE A 355 -34.61 -3.54 -26.84
CA ILE A 355 -33.19 -3.48 -26.46
C ILE A 355 -32.96 -4.39 -25.25
N THR A 356 -32.44 -5.59 -25.49
CA THR A 356 -32.18 -6.65 -24.48
C THR A 356 -31.28 -6.24 -23.30
N ASN A 357 -30.67 -5.05 -23.34
CA ASN A 357 -29.69 -4.57 -22.34
C ASN A 357 -29.89 -3.10 -21.94
N LEU A 358 -31.09 -2.53 -22.09
CA LEU A 358 -31.33 -1.12 -21.74
C LEU A 358 -31.00 -0.80 -20.27
N ALA A 359 -31.22 -1.75 -19.35
CA ALA A 359 -30.81 -1.65 -17.95
C ALA A 359 -29.27 -1.63 -17.76
N ASN A 360 -28.54 -2.38 -18.59
CA ASN A 360 -27.07 -2.40 -18.56
C ASN A 360 -26.48 -1.08 -19.08
N LEU A 361 -27.14 -0.43 -20.05
CA LEU A 361 -26.75 0.90 -20.53
C LEU A 361 -26.91 1.98 -19.45
N ALA A 362 -28.00 1.93 -18.66
CA ALA A 362 -28.19 2.82 -17.52
C ALA A 362 -27.09 2.64 -16.46
N ASN A 363 -26.67 1.40 -16.20
CA ASN A 363 -25.58 1.09 -15.26
C ASN A 363 -24.18 1.40 -15.81
N ALA A 364 -24.00 1.43 -17.14
CA ALA A 364 -22.74 1.75 -17.80
C ALA A 364 -22.43 3.26 -17.82
N HIS A 365 -23.36 4.14 -17.40
CA HIS A 365 -23.19 5.59 -17.42
C HIS A 365 -21.90 6.06 -16.73
N ALA A 366 -21.55 5.48 -15.57
CA ALA A 366 -20.31 5.82 -14.86
C ALA A 366 -19.05 5.40 -15.65
N ALA A 367 -19.08 4.23 -16.30
CA ALA A 367 -17.97 3.76 -17.13
C ALA A 367 -17.78 4.62 -18.40
N VAL A 368 -18.88 5.03 -19.05
CA VAL A 368 -18.85 5.94 -20.21
C VAL A 368 -18.36 7.32 -19.81
N SER A 369 -18.75 7.83 -18.64
CA SER A 369 -18.26 9.11 -18.13
C SER A 369 -16.75 9.07 -17.84
N ASN A 370 -16.23 7.94 -17.36
CA ASN A 370 -14.78 7.74 -17.18
C ASN A 370 -14.02 7.66 -18.52
N VAL A 371 -14.60 7.04 -19.55
CA VAL A 371 -14.03 7.05 -20.91
C VAL A 371 -13.93 8.48 -21.44
N ASN A 372 -14.91 9.33 -21.17
CA ASN A 372 -14.89 10.74 -21.59
C ASN A 372 -13.78 11.55 -20.88
N THR A 373 -13.54 11.30 -19.59
CA THR A 373 -12.40 11.91 -18.86
C THR A 373 -11.06 11.39 -19.38
N ASN A 374 -10.95 10.10 -19.66
CA ASN A 374 -9.74 9.52 -20.24
C ASN A 374 -9.49 10.01 -21.67
N LEU A 375 -10.54 10.33 -22.44
CA LEU A 375 -10.40 10.89 -23.79
C LEU A 375 -9.69 12.25 -23.76
N ALA A 376 -9.93 13.10 -22.75
CA ALA A 376 -9.18 14.35 -22.61
C ALA A 376 -7.69 14.11 -22.34
N ALA A 377 -7.34 13.10 -21.53
CA ALA A 377 -5.96 12.72 -21.29
C ALA A 377 -5.29 12.09 -22.52
N VAL A 378 -6.03 11.26 -23.28
CA VAL A 378 -5.55 10.65 -24.54
C VAL A 378 -5.36 11.71 -25.62
N GLN A 379 -6.28 12.67 -25.76
CA GLN A 379 -6.13 13.79 -26.70
C GLN A 379 -4.95 14.68 -26.30
N ASN A 380 -4.78 14.98 -25.01
CA ASN A 380 -3.60 15.70 -24.54
C ASN A 380 -2.29 14.95 -24.85
N PHE A 381 -2.26 13.61 -24.70
CA PHE A 381 -1.09 12.83 -25.11
C PHE A 381 -0.87 12.85 -26.63
N ALA A 382 -1.92 12.81 -27.44
CA ALA A 382 -1.82 12.92 -28.90
C ALA A 382 -1.32 14.30 -29.36
N ASP A 383 -1.60 15.36 -28.59
CA ASP A 383 -1.08 16.70 -28.84
C ASP A 383 0.39 16.83 -28.40
N VAL A 384 0.75 16.27 -27.25
CA VAL A 384 2.11 16.34 -26.66
C VAL A 384 3.09 15.37 -27.32
N TYR A 385 2.67 14.18 -27.77
CA TYR A 385 3.54 13.18 -28.42
C TYR A 385 3.01 12.77 -29.79
N ARG A 386 3.76 13.13 -30.83
CA ARG A 386 3.37 12.87 -32.22
C ARG A 386 4.40 12.02 -32.94
N ILE A 387 3.93 11.23 -33.91
CA ILE A 387 4.77 10.42 -34.79
C ILE A 387 4.38 10.78 -36.23
N ALA A 388 5.31 11.34 -36.99
CA ALA A 388 5.11 11.71 -38.39
C ALA A 388 6.47 11.78 -39.09
N SER A 389 6.46 12.01 -40.40
CA SER A 389 7.67 12.12 -41.24
C SER A 389 8.15 13.57 -41.43
N SER A 390 7.40 14.55 -40.93
CA SER A 390 7.74 15.98 -40.93
C SER A 390 7.35 16.66 -39.62
N ALA A 391 8.14 17.64 -39.20
CA ALA A 391 7.91 18.38 -37.97
C ALA A 391 6.50 19.01 -37.92
N PRO A 392 5.77 18.87 -36.81
CA PRO A 392 4.46 19.48 -36.68
C PRO A 392 4.52 21.02 -36.72
N SER A 393 3.48 21.65 -37.26
CA SER A 393 3.37 23.10 -37.49
C SER A 393 2.35 23.82 -36.60
N SER A 394 1.61 23.07 -35.78
CA SER A 394 0.60 23.57 -34.83
C SER A 394 0.68 22.77 -33.54
N SER A 395 0.07 23.27 -32.45
CA SER A 395 0.24 22.74 -31.08
C SER A 395 1.73 22.61 -30.75
N LEU A 396 2.36 23.76 -30.50
CA LEU A 396 3.81 23.89 -30.33
C LEU A 396 4.10 24.45 -28.94
N ASN A 397 3.68 23.71 -27.92
CA ASN A 397 4.01 24.03 -26.55
C ASN A 397 5.46 23.59 -26.27
N VAL A 398 6.17 24.39 -25.47
CA VAL A 398 7.54 24.02 -25.06
C VAL A 398 7.46 22.70 -24.29
N GLY A 399 8.26 21.72 -24.71
CA GLY A 399 8.24 20.37 -24.16
C GLY A 399 7.45 19.35 -24.98
N ASP A 400 6.72 19.76 -26.02
CA ASP A 400 6.07 18.82 -26.94
C ASP A 400 7.13 17.92 -27.59
N LEU A 401 6.77 16.67 -27.80
CA LEU A 401 7.60 15.60 -28.33
C LEU A 401 7.09 15.17 -29.70
N TYR A 402 8.03 14.92 -30.60
CA TYR A 402 7.75 14.46 -31.94
C TYR A 402 8.80 13.43 -32.36
N PHE A 403 8.37 12.19 -32.63
CA PHE A 403 9.23 11.20 -33.25
C PHE A 403 9.23 11.41 -34.76
N ASP A 404 10.36 11.87 -35.27
CA ASP A 404 10.61 12.09 -36.68
C ASP A 404 10.92 10.75 -37.34
N THR A 405 9.94 10.16 -38.03
CA THR A 405 10.11 8.84 -38.65
C THR A 405 11.04 8.87 -39.85
N THR A 406 11.32 10.06 -40.41
CA THR A 406 12.31 10.21 -41.50
C THR A 406 13.73 10.24 -40.93
N ALA A 407 13.94 10.95 -39.82
CA ALA A 407 15.24 11.02 -39.14
C ALA A 407 15.48 9.87 -38.15
N ASN A 408 14.45 9.08 -37.84
CA ASN A 408 14.42 8.06 -36.79
C ASN A 408 14.86 8.61 -35.42
N GLU A 409 14.41 9.82 -35.08
CA GLU A 409 14.90 10.59 -33.93
C GLU A 409 13.73 11.24 -33.16
N LEU A 410 13.80 11.20 -31.83
CA LEU A 410 12.88 11.95 -30.97
C LEU A 410 13.32 13.41 -30.86
N LYS A 411 12.42 14.33 -31.20
CA LYS A 411 12.61 15.77 -31.08
C LYS A 411 11.73 16.35 -29.99
N VAL A 412 12.22 17.39 -29.34
CA VAL A 412 11.50 18.20 -28.35
C VAL A 412 11.35 19.63 -28.88
N TYR A 413 10.16 20.22 -28.72
CA TYR A 413 9.93 21.61 -29.06
C TYR A 413 10.48 22.53 -27.96
N LYS A 414 11.49 23.33 -28.31
CA LYS A 414 12.10 24.34 -27.43
C LYS A 414 11.57 25.72 -27.80
N SER A 415 11.91 26.75 -27.03
CA SER A 415 11.59 28.15 -27.38
C SER A 415 12.18 28.59 -28.73
N SER A 416 13.23 27.92 -29.20
CA SER A 416 13.88 28.14 -30.49
C SER A 416 13.35 27.25 -31.63
N GLY A 417 12.32 26.42 -31.38
CA GLY A 417 11.77 25.46 -32.33
C GLY A 417 12.12 23.99 -32.00
N TRP A 418 11.82 23.09 -32.93
CA TRP A 418 12.12 21.65 -32.79
C TRP A 418 13.62 21.38 -32.79
N ALA A 419 14.09 20.64 -31.78
CA ALA A 419 15.47 20.17 -31.68
C ALA A 419 15.49 18.71 -31.21
N ALA A 420 16.60 17.99 -31.43
CA ALA A 420 16.77 16.64 -30.88
C ALA A 420 16.58 16.64 -29.35
N ALA A 421 15.88 15.64 -28.83
CA ALA A 421 15.61 15.49 -27.41
C ALA A 421 16.85 14.97 -26.63
N GLY A 422 17.87 14.48 -27.32
CA GLY A 422 19.16 14.05 -26.76
C GLY A 422 20.28 14.09 -27.80
N SER A 423 21.52 13.86 -27.35
CA SER A 423 22.70 13.73 -28.22
C SER A 423 22.67 12.43 -29.01
N THR A 424 22.99 12.50 -30.30
CA THR A 424 23.15 11.34 -31.19
C THR A 424 24.43 10.56 -30.91
N VAL A 425 25.44 11.19 -30.31
CA VAL A 425 26.70 10.57 -29.89
C VAL A 425 26.59 10.14 -28.43
N ASN A 426 26.77 8.84 -28.17
CA ASN A 426 26.79 8.25 -26.83
C ASN A 426 28.18 8.44 -26.19
N GLY A 427 28.29 9.29 -25.17
CA GLY A 427 29.56 9.67 -24.52
C GLY A 427 30.13 10.99 -25.02
N THR A 428 31.44 11.19 -24.91
CA THR A 428 32.11 12.47 -25.27
C THR A 428 32.41 12.59 -26.77
N ALA A 429 32.82 11.51 -27.43
CA ALA A 429 33.08 11.49 -28.86
C ALA A 429 32.85 10.10 -29.48
N SER A 430 32.44 10.08 -30.75
CA SER A 430 32.42 8.90 -31.60
C SER A 430 33.21 9.17 -32.88
N ARG A 431 34.10 8.25 -33.23
CA ARG A 431 34.98 8.36 -34.39
C ARG A 431 34.57 7.38 -35.49
N TYR A 432 34.57 7.85 -36.73
CA TYR A 432 34.18 7.12 -37.93
C TYR A 432 35.26 7.32 -38.99
N ILE A 433 35.84 6.23 -39.51
CA ILE A 433 36.90 6.29 -40.51
C ILE A 433 36.40 5.66 -41.81
N TYR A 434 36.49 6.41 -42.89
CA TYR A 434 36.11 6.00 -44.24
C TYR A 434 37.35 5.93 -45.12
N ASN A 435 37.62 4.74 -45.65
CA ASN A 435 38.58 4.56 -46.74
C ASN A 435 37.84 4.73 -48.06
N ILE A 436 38.14 5.80 -48.79
CA ILE A 436 37.38 6.20 -49.96
C ILE A 436 37.73 5.30 -51.15
N THR A 437 36.69 4.79 -51.80
CA THR A 437 36.80 4.13 -53.11
C THR A 437 35.99 4.93 -54.12
N GLY A 438 36.54 5.12 -55.32
CA GLY A 438 35.92 5.98 -56.33
C GLY A 438 36.04 7.47 -56.00
N THR A 439 35.08 8.28 -56.43
CA THR A 439 35.10 9.74 -56.24
C THR A 439 33.81 10.32 -55.63
N PRO A 440 33.40 9.88 -54.42
CA PRO A 440 32.17 10.36 -53.80
C PRO A 440 32.32 11.82 -53.33
N THR A 441 31.23 12.58 -53.40
CA THR A 441 31.10 13.87 -52.72
C THR A 441 30.35 13.76 -51.40
N THR A 442 29.65 12.65 -51.15
CA THR A 442 28.87 12.44 -49.92
C THR A 442 29.28 11.13 -49.25
N LEU A 443 29.49 11.19 -47.94
CA LEU A 443 29.71 10.01 -47.09
C LEU A 443 28.54 9.86 -46.12
N SER A 444 28.06 8.63 -45.98
CA SER A 444 26.94 8.25 -45.11
C SER A 444 26.98 6.76 -44.83
N GLY A 445 26.21 6.27 -43.85
CA GLY A 445 26.10 4.83 -43.58
C GLY A 445 27.27 4.28 -42.77
N ALA A 446 27.49 2.96 -42.80
CA ALA A 446 28.53 2.32 -42.00
C ALA A 446 29.95 2.74 -42.43
N SER A 447 30.82 3.04 -41.45
CA SER A 447 32.25 3.24 -41.67
C SER A 447 32.97 1.92 -42.00
N GLY A 448 34.01 1.97 -42.82
CA GLY A 448 34.74 0.79 -43.31
C GLY A 448 35.83 0.29 -42.33
N THR A 449 36.13 -1.02 -42.36
CA THR A 449 37.13 -1.66 -41.50
C THR A 449 38.56 -1.32 -41.93
N GLY A 450 39.40 -0.81 -41.01
CA GLY A 450 40.80 -0.51 -41.33
C GLY A 450 41.71 -0.04 -40.19
N TYR A 451 41.17 0.28 -39.01
CA TYR A 451 41.95 0.54 -37.79
C TYR A 451 41.34 -0.24 -36.63
N ALA A 452 42.16 -0.62 -35.64
CA ALA A 452 41.94 -1.71 -34.68
C ALA A 452 40.72 -1.62 -33.72
N GLU A 453 39.80 -0.68 -33.93
CA GLU A 453 38.52 -0.62 -33.22
C GLU A 453 37.44 -1.20 -34.13
N ALA A 454 36.97 -2.40 -33.79
CA ALA A 454 36.04 -3.17 -34.57
C ALA A 454 34.70 -2.44 -34.82
N SER A 455 34.15 -2.72 -36.02
CA SER A 455 32.73 -2.72 -36.40
C SER A 455 32.17 -1.50 -37.13
N SER A 456 31.36 -1.80 -38.13
CA SER A 456 30.50 -0.96 -38.97
C SER A 456 29.64 0.07 -38.20
N LYS A 457 30.26 1.09 -37.59
CA LYS A 457 29.54 2.19 -36.96
C LYS A 457 28.87 3.03 -38.05
N VAL A 458 27.55 3.16 -37.97
CA VAL A 458 26.80 4.04 -38.87
C VAL A 458 27.06 5.47 -38.46
N LEU A 459 27.51 6.32 -39.39
CA LEU A 459 27.76 7.73 -39.14
C LEU A 459 26.51 8.39 -38.54
N ALA A 460 26.70 8.91 -37.33
CA ALA A 460 25.72 9.68 -36.59
C ALA A 460 26.49 10.79 -35.84
N TYR A 461 25.98 12.02 -35.87
CA TYR A 461 26.61 13.15 -35.18
C TYR A 461 25.58 14.24 -34.89
N ASP A 462 25.82 15.03 -33.84
CA ASP A 462 25.03 16.22 -33.56
C ASP A 462 25.44 17.33 -34.54
N SER A 463 24.47 17.90 -35.27
CA SER A 463 24.72 18.95 -36.26
C SER A 463 25.53 20.11 -35.65
N GLY A 464 26.66 20.46 -36.27
CA GLY A 464 27.58 21.49 -35.77
C GLY A 464 28.60 21.04 -34.73
N PHE A 465 28.50 19.81 -34.19
CA PHE A 465 29.43 19.24 -33.22
C PHE A 465 30.23 18.08 -33.83
N ILE A 466 30.97 18.38 -34.90
CA ILE A 466 31.70 17.40 -35.68
C ILE A 466 33.01 17.99 -36.23
N ASP A 467 34.08 17.21 -36.19
CA ASP A 467 35.32 17.50 -36.90
C ASP A 467 35.54 16.46 -38.01
N ILE A 468 35.97 16.92 -39.19
CA ILE A 468 36.17 16.07 -40.36
C ILE A 468 37.57 16.31 -40.89
N PHE A 469 38.34 15.25 -41.07
CA PHE A 469 39.71 15.29 -41.58
C PHE A 469 39.80 14.47 -42.86
N LEU A 470 40.40 15.05 -43.90
CA LEU A 470 40.73 14.36 -45.15
C LEU A 470 42.25 14.17 -45.21
N ASN A 471 42.70 12.92 -45.20
CA ASN A 471 44.13 12.56 -45.16
C ASN A 471 44.90 13.29 -44.04
N GLY A 472 44.24 13.47 -42.89
CA GLY A 472 44.79 14.20 -41.74
C GLY A 472 44.62 15.72 -41.76
N VAL A 473 44.08 16.31 -42.84
CA VAL A 473 43.83 17.76 -42.93
C VAL A 473 42.39 18.07 -42.54
N LYS A 474 42.20 18.89 -41.49
CA LYS A 474 40.87 19.32 -41.03
C LYS A 474 40.16 20.13 -42.12
N GLN A 475 38.93 19.75 -42.41
CA GLN A 475 38.04 20.40 -43.37
C GLN A 475 37.18 21.44 -42.65
N ILE A 476 36.98 22.60 -43.28
CA ILE A 476 36.19 23.68 -42.70
C ILE A 476 34.70 23.43 -42.95
N LEU A 477 33.92 23.31 -41.88
CA LEU A 477 32.46 23.16 -41.96
C LEU A 477 31.81 24.37 -42.64
N GLY A 478 30.91 24.10 -43.60
CA GLY A 478 30.21 25.11 -44.40
C GLY A 478 31.02 25.70 -45.56
N THR A 479 32.31 25.41 -45.65
CA THR A 479 33.18 25.82 -46.79
C THR A 479 33.67 24.60 -47.57
N ASP A 480 34.47 23.73 -46.93
CA ASP A 480 35.05 22.54 -47.58
C ASP A 480 34.12 21.33 -47.49
N VAL A 481 33.32 21.26 -46.41
CA VAL A 481 32.40 20.16 -46.14
C VAL A 481 31.15 20.66 -45.41
N THR A 482 29.98 20.11 -45.76
CA THR A 482 28.69 20.40 -45.12
C THR A 482 28.26 19.19 -44.30
N ALA A 483 27.96 19.40 -43.02
CA ALA A 483 27.55 18.35 -42.08
C ALA A 483 26.38 18.84 -41.20
N THR A 484 25.19 18.87 -41.79
CA THR A 484 23.97 19.37 -41.11
C THR A 484 22.86 18.33 -40.97
N SER A 485 23.01 17.16 -41.63
CA SER A 485 21.99 16.11 -41.68
C SER A 485 22.02 15.19 -40.46
N GLY A 486 23.12 15.20 -39.70
CA GLY A 486 23.36 14.32 -38.55
C GLY A 486 23.74 12.89 -38.91
N ASN A 487 23.71 12.50 -40.19
CA ASN A 487 24.03 11.13 -40.64
C ASN A 487 24.83 11.06 -41.97
N SER A 488 25.12 12.20 -42.58
CA SER A 488 25.92 12.30 -43.79
C SER A 488 26.77 13.55 -43.81
N VAL A 489 27.88 13.52 -44.53
CA VAL A 489 28.74 14.70 -44.76
C VAL A 489 28.95 14.87 -46.25
N VAL A 490 28.89 16.11 -46.73
CA VAL A 490 28.96 16.44 -48.16
C VAL A 490 30.14 17.36 -48.41
N PHE A 491 31.15 16.88 -49.12
CA PHE A 491 32.33 17.64 -49.51
C PHE A 491 32.05 18.55 -50.70
N ALA A 492 32.60 19.76 -50.68
CA ALA A 492 32.47 20.74 -51.77
C ALA A 492 33.19 20.30 -53.05
N SER A 493 34.20 19.43 -52.92
CA SER A 493 34.89 18.77 -54.04
C SER A 493 34.82 17.26 -53.89
N ALA A 494 34.83 16.52 -55.01
CA ALA A 494 34.83 15.07 -54.98
C ALA A 494 36.10 14.54 -54.30
N LEU A 495 35.93 13.57 -53.40
CA LEU A 495 37.03 12.81 -52.80
C LEU A 495 37.70 11.95 -53.87
N ALA A 496 38.92 11.50 -53.63
CA ALA A 496 39.65 10.59 -54.51
C ALA A 496 39.73 9.18 -53.93
N SER A 497 39.88 8.19 -54.82
CA SER A 497 40.07 6.80 -54.39
C SER A 497 41.41 6.68 -53.67
N GLY A 498 41.40 6.12 -52.46
CA GLY A 498 42.56 6.03 -51.58
C GLY A 498 42.64 7.13 -50.53
N ASP A 499 41.76 8.13 -50.58
CA ASP A 499 41.62 9.09 -49.48
C ASP A 499 41.13 8.40 -48.21
N VAL A 500 41.56 8.91 -47.06
CA VAL A 500 41.04 8.53 -45.74
C VAL A 500 40.32 9.72 -45.15
N VAL A 501 39.02 9.56 -44.92
CA VAL A 501 38.20 10.54 -44.20
C VAL A 501 37.98 10.06 -42.78
N ASP A 502 38.45 10.84 -41.83
CA ASP A 502 38.28 10.59 -40.40
C ASP A 502 37.34 11.63 -39.83
N ILE A 503 36.24 11.16 -39.23
CA ILE A 503 35.15 11.98 -38.73
C ILE A 503 35.04 11.74 -37.23
N VAL A 504 35.09 12.80 -36.44
CA VAL A 504 34.88 12.78 -35.01
C VAL A 504 33.60 13.57 -34.70
N GLY A 505 32.52 12.87 -34.40
CA GLY A 505 31.31 13.47 -33.84
C GLY A 505 31.47 13.62 -32.33
N TYR A 506 31.10 14.76 -31.78
CA TYR A 506 31.12 15.01 -30.34
C TYR A 506 29.71 14.91 -29.77
N GLY A 507 29.60 14.36 -28.55
CA GLY A 507 28.36 14.41 -27.80
C GLY A 507 28.15 15.79 -27.22
N THR A 508 26.93 16.29 -27.26
CA THR A 508 26.57 17.54 -26.59
C THR A 508 26.42 17.31 -25.08
N PHE A 509 27.37 17.81 -24.28
CA PHE A 509 27.27 17.87 -22.83
C PHE A 509 27.67 19.26 -22.32
N GLU A 510 26.94 19.76 -21.33
CA GLU A 510 27.20 21.05 -20.68
C GLU A 510 27.69 20.79 -19.25
N LEU A 511 28.92 21.19 -18.91
CA LEU A 511 29.44 21.11 -17.55
C LEU A 511 29.09 22.42 -16.83
N ALA A 512 27.94 22.45 -16.17
CA ALA A 512 27.46 23.66 -15.53
C ALA A 512 28.34 24.12 -14.35
N ASN A 513 29.01 23.21 -13.64
CA ASN A 513 30.03 23.48 -12.61
C ASN A 513 30.79 22.17 -12.29
N ILE A 514 32.12 22.21 -12.12
CA ILE A 514 32.90 21.07 -11.58
C ILE A 514 33.23 21.38 -10.12
N SER A 515 32.70 20.59 -9.19
CA SER A 515 33.11 20.67 -7.79
C SER A 515 34.49 20.06 -7.60
N ILE A 516 35.33 20.64 -6.74
CA ILE A 516 36.63 20.04 -6.39
C ILE A 516 36.46 18.64 -5.76
N ASN A 517 35.30 18.37 -5.14
CA ASN A 517 34.99 17.05 -4.58
C ASN A 517 34.80 15.96 -5.65
N ASP A 518 34.54 16.35 -6.90
CA ASP A 518 34.31 15.42 -8.01
C ASP A 518 35.62 15.03 -8.72
N LEU A 519 36.77 15.62 -8.33
CA LEU A 519 38.10 15.27 -8.84
C LEU A 519 38.74 14.18 -7.96
N THR A 520 39.18 13.08 -8.58
CA THR A 520 39.76 11.92 -7.89
C THR A 520 41.17 12.14 -7.34
N ASP A 521 41.91 13.13 -7.87
CA ASP A 521 43.30 13.41 -7.50
C ASP A 521 43.43 14.62 -6.55
N THR A 522 42.33 15.05 -5.95
CA THR A 522 42.29 16.09 -4.92
C THR A 522 41.68 15.54 -3.63
N PRO A 523 41.98 16.12 -2.45
CA PRO A 523 41.36 15.67 -1.21
C PRO A 523 39.83 15.80 -1.27
N SER A 524 39.12 14.82 -0.71
CA SER A 524 37.66 14.63 -0.84
C SER A 524 36.76 15.71 -0.21
N SER A 525 37.33 16.81 0.29
CA SER A 525 36.60 17.94 0.87
C SER A 525 37.28 19.26 0.50
N ILE A 526 36.58 20.39 0.59
CA ILE A 526 37.13 21.72 0.28
C ILE A 526 38.20 22.23 1.28
N GLY A 527 38.64 21.38 2.21
CA GLY A 527 39.61 21.72 3.25
C GLY A 527 39.03 22.58 4.37
N THR A 528 39.93 23.18 5.16
CA THR A 528 39.60 24.10 6.26
C THR A 528 40.01 25.52 5.87
N ALA A 529 39.25 26.54 6.28
CA ALA A 529 39.57 27.93 5.99
C ALA A 529 41.04 28.29 6.31
N GLY A 530 41.70 29.03 5.42
CA GLY A 530 43.10 29.44 5.54
C GLY A 530 44.13 28.39 5.10
N HIS A 531 43.71 27.23 4.61
CA HIS A 531 44.60 26.23 4.02
C HIS A 531 44.65 26.38 2.49
N ALA A 532 45.84 26.22 1.92
CA ALA A 532 46.06 26.11 0.49
C ALA A 532 46.21 24.64 0.09
N LEU A 533 45.85 24.32 -1.14
CA LEU A 533 46.16 23.01 -1.72
C LEU A 533 47.64 22.99 -2.09
N VAL A 534 48.41 22.12 -1.45
CA VAL A 534 49.84 21.96 -1.68
C VAL A 534 50.16 20.53 -2.10
N VAL A 535 51.28 20.33 -2.79
CA VAL A 535 51.82 19.00 -3.01
C VAL A 535 52.31 18.46 -1.66
N ASN A 536 51.94 17.22 -1.33
CA ASN A 536 52.41 16.58 -0.11
C ASN A 536 53.93 16.40 -0.13
N ASN A 537 54.52 16.13 1.03
CA ASN A 537 55.98 16.03 1.16
C ASN A 537 56.60 14.90 0.31
N SER A 538 55.79 13.91 -0.07
CA SER A 538 56.17 12.79 -0.91
C SER A 538 56.09 13.10 -2.41
N GLY A 539 55.64 14.29 -2.81
CA GLY A 539 55.54 14.70 -4.21
C GLY A 539 54.48 13.98 -5.04
N ASN A 540 53.61 13.18 -4.41
CA ASN A 540 52.77 12.21 -5.11
C ASN A 540 51.25 12.39 -4.91
N ALA A 541 50.84 13.37 -4.11
CA ALA A 541 49.43 13.73 -3.95
C ALA A 541 49.29 15.21 -3.56
N LEU A 542 48.09 15.75 -3.75
CA LEU A 542 47.71 17.08 -3.26
C LEU A 542 47.05 16.94 -1.88
N THR A 543 47.37 17.86 -0.97
CA THR A 543 46.81 17.92 0.40
C THR A 543 46.54 19.36 0.79
N TYR A 544 45.53 19.62 1.63
CA TYR A 544 45.34 20.95 2.19
C TYR A 544 46.31 21.16 3.35
N GLN A 545 47.14 22.19 3.26
CA GLN A 545 48.04 22.62 4.35
C GLN A 545 47.94 24.13 4.53
N LYS A 546 48.34 24.63 5.71
CA LYS A 546 48.42 26.07 5.95
C LYS A 546 49.32 26.71 4.89
N ALA A 547 48.86 27.81 4.28
CA ALA A 547 49.72 28.62 3.43
C ALA A 547 50.86 29.19 4.30
N SER A 548 52.09 28.79 4.04
CA SER A 548 53.26 29.37 4.71
C SER A 548 53.38 30.83 4.32
N SER A 549 53.13 31.73 5.25
CA SER A 549 53.63 33.11 5.16
C SER A 549 55.03 33.11 5.80
N PRO A 550 56.04 33.77 5.21
CA PRO A 550 57.36 33.84 5.82
C PRO A 550 57.25 34.58 7.16
N GLU A 551 57.52 33.88 8.25
CA GLU A 551 57.61 34.45 9.60
C GLU A 551 58.91 35.25 9.69
N VAL A 552 58.80 36.58 9.77
CA VAL A 552 59.94 37.50 9.88
C VAL A 552 60.31 37.65 11.34
N TYR A 553 61.46 37.12 11.73
CA TYR A 553 62.02 37.26 13.08
C TYR A 553 62.73 38.62 13.23
N GLY A 554 62.36 39.39 14.25
CA GLY A 554 63.12 40.58 14.65
C GLY A 554 64.20 40.21 15.66
N PHE A 555 65.45 40.60 15.40
CA PHE A 555 66.60 40.33 16.29
C PHE A 555 67.12 41.64 16.89
N HIS A 556 67.26 41.71 18.22
CA HIS A 556 68.00 42.79 18.88
C HIS A 556 68.75 42.26 20.11
N THR A 557 69.79 42.96 20.54
CA THR A 557 70.50 42.64 21.79
C THR A 557 70.05 43.58 22.91
N ASN A 558 69.86 43.04 24.12
CA ASN A 558 69.60 43.88 25.29
C ASN A 558 70.89 44.56 25.80
N SER A 559 70.76 45.44 26.80
CA SER A 559 71.89 46.19 27.38
C SER A 559 72.99 45.32 28.01
N ASP A 560 72.66 44.05 28.29
CA ASP A 560 73.58 43.07 28.87
C ASP A 560 74.23 42.16 27.81
N GLY A 561 73.97 42.42 26.53
CA GLY A 561 74.59 41.73 25.39
C GLY A 561 73.94 40.40 24.99
N GLN A 562 72.77 40.07 25.52
CA GLN A 562 72.03 38.85 25.17
C GLN A 562 71.16 39.07 23.92
N LEU A 563 71.15 38.10 22.99
CA LEU A 563 70.30 38.11 21.79
C LEU A 563 68.85 37.82 22.17
N ILE A 564 67.96 38.76 21.90
CA ILE A 564 66.50 38.62 22.02
C ILE A 564 65.92 38.36 20.63
N VAL A 565 65.20 37.26 20.50
CA VAL A 565 64.43 36.88 19.30
C VAL A 565 62.96 37.13 19.59
N THR A 566 62.30 37.99 18.82
CA THR A 566 60.86 38.24 18.96
C THR A 566 60.10 37.56 17.82
N THR A 567 59.27 36.58 18.16
CA THR A 567 58.30 35.95 17.25
C THR A 567 57.06 36.85 17.10
N THR A 568 56.39 36.78 15.96
CA THR A 568 55.31 37.71 15.57
C THR A 568 53.97 37.50 16.30
N ASN A 569 53.91 36.74 17.39
CA ASN A 569 52.66 36.52 18.15
C ASN A 569 52.49 37.39 19.41
N GLU A 570 53.25 38.49 19.52
CA GLU A 570 53.18 39.42 20.66
C GLU A 570 53.60 38.81 22.02
N GLY A 571 54.43 37.76 22.02
CA GLY A 571 55.05 37.23 23.24
C GLY A 571 54.18 36.23 24.01
N ALA A 572 53.32 35.49 23.32
CA ALA A 572 52.51 34.41 23.90
C ALA A 572 53.15 33.01 23.76
N ASP A 573 54.48 32.93 23.65
CA ASP A 573 55.22 31.67 23.53
C ASP A 573 55.77 31.24 24.90
N ASN A 574 54.92 30.63 25.73
CA ASN A 574 55.38 29.95 26.95
C ASN A 574 56.05 28.61 26.62
N LEU A 575 57.28 28.66 26.09
CA LEU A 575 58.18 27.50 26.11
C LEU A 575 58.72 27.35 27.53
N SER A 576 58.42 26.23 28.18
CA SER A 576 58.94 25.96 29.52
C SER A 576 60.45 25.71 29.46
N GLU A 577 61.18 26.07 30.51
CA GLU A 577 62.64 25.89 30.59
C GLU A 577 63.05 24.41 30.37
N SER A 578 62.17 23.46 30.69
CA SER A 578 62.34 22.04 30.40
C SER A 578 62.20 21.67 28.92
N ASP A 579 61.35 22.38 28.16
CA ASP A 579 61.18 22.13 26.72
C ASP A 579 62.37 22.69 25.94
N PHE A 580 62.91 23.83 26.38
CA PHE A 580 64.11 24.41 25.80
C PHE A 580 65.36 23.56 26.02
N ALA A 581 65.50 22.95 27.21
CA ALA A 581 66.65 22.08 27.54
C ALA A 581 66.66 20.72 26.80
N GLY A 582 65.55 20.36 26.15
CA GLY A 582 65.40 19.10 25.39
C GLY A 582 65.72 19.19 23.90
N PHE A 583 66.09 20.36 23.38
CA PHE A 583 66.48 20.50 21.97
C PHE A 583 67.89 19.93 21.75
N ASP A 584 67.95 18.76 21.11
CA ASP A 584 69.17 17.97 20.90
C ASP A 584 70.07 18.49 19.76
N ASP A 585 69.57 19.34 18.87
CA ASP A 585 70.36 19.96 17.81
C ASP A 585 69.62 21.20 17.25
N VAL A 586 70.25 22.37 17.25
CA VAL A 586 69.67 23.61 16.70
C VAL A 586 69.99 23.68 15.21
N ILE A 587 69.23 22.96 14.39
CA ILE A 587 69.25 23.09 12.92
C ILE A 587 67.82 23.11 12.37
N PHE A 588 67.32 24.29 12.03
CA PHE A 588 66.37 24.54 10.93
C PHE A 588 66.58 26.01 10.51
N GLY A 589 66.94 26.38 9.27
CA GLY A 589 66.80 25.67 8.01
C GLY A 589 65.84 26.37 7.05
N ALA A 590 65.82 27.71 6.99
CA ALA A 590 65.40 28.40 5.78
C ALA A 590 66.66 28.50 4.88
N SER A 591 66.65 27.76 3.77
CA SER A 591 67.79 27.58 2.89
C SER A 591 68.42 28.91 2.47
N GLY A 592 69.68 29.12 2.86
CA GLY A 592 70.54 30.16 2.28
C GLY A 592 71.11 31.20 3.25
N MET A 593 70.94 31.07 4.56
CA MET A 593 71.60 31.98 5.51
C MET A 593 72.18 31.23 6.70
N THR A 594 73.51 31.26 6.85
CA THR A 594 74.21 30.73 8.03
C THR A 594 74.64 31.89 8.90
N PHE A 595 74.13 31.92 10.14
CA PHE A 595 74.51 32.91 11.14
C PHE A 595 75.57 32.33 12.07
N SER A 596 76.67 33.06 12.27
CA SER A 596 77.74 32.70 13.20
C SER A 596 78.09 33.89 14.10
N ILE A 597 78.39 33.62 15.36
CA ILE A 597 78.85 34.63 16.32
C ILE A 597 80.36 34.50 16.45
N SER A 598 81.10 35.53 16.01
CA SER A 598 82.55 35.63 16.21
C SER A 598 82.86 36.94 16.92
N ASN A 599 83.57 36.87 18.05
CA ASN A 599 83.98 38.02 18.86
C ASN A 599 82.84 39.05 19.09
N THR A 600 81.67 38.59 19.54
CA THR A 600 80.49 39.40 19.87
C THR A 600 79.81 40.13 18.70
N ILE A 601 80.19 39.85 17.45
CA ILE A 601 79.51 40.36 16.25
C ILE A 601 78.76 39.20 15.58
N LEU A 602 77.47 39.42 15.33
CA LEU A 602 76.63 38.49 14.56
C LEU A 602 76.93 38.69 13.07
N VAL A 603 77.53 37.68 12.42
CA VAL A 603 77.82 37.71 10.99
C VAL A 603 76.87 36.75 10.28
N CYS A 604 76.11 37.30 9.33
CA CYS A 604 75.29 36.52 8.41
C CYS A 604 76.08 36.29 7.12
N THR A 605 76.24 35.03 6.76
CA THR A 605 76.71 34.63 5.42
C THR A 605 75.51 34.14 4.62
N ILE A 606 75.22 34.85 3.53
CA ILE A 606 74.27 34.42 2.48
C ILE A 606 74.95 33.36 1.62
#